data_AF-A0A7S2RYZ1-F1
#
_entry.id   AF-A0A7S2RYZ1-F1
#
_cell.length_a   1.000
_cell.length_b   1.000
_cell.length_c   1.000
_cell.angle_alpha   90.00
_cell.angle_beta   90.00
_cell.angle_gamma   90.00
#
_symmetry.space_group_name_H-M   'P 1'
#
loop_
_entity.id
_entity.type
_entity.pdbx_description
1 polymer ?
#
loop_
_entity_poly.entity_id
_entity_poly.type
_entity_poly.pdbx_seq_one_letter_code
_entity_poly.pdbx_strand_id
1 'polypeptide(L)'
;SLAHLLPRTNTIAAVARVRSVLAFATHEYFQQLGFHYLQSPLITASDTEGAGEMFRVTTLPSDVAALPKTKDGQIDFSEDFFGKAAYLTVSGQLSGEVYHAPW
;
A
#
# COMPACT_ATOMS: atom_id res chain seq x y z
N SER A 1 -12.17 8.35 -21.21
CA SER A 1 -12.90 8.21 -19.92
C SER A 1 -13.22 9.59 -19.35
N LEU A 2 -14.47 9.83 -18.95
CA LEU A 2 -14.94 11.10 -18.35
C LEU A 2 -14.65 11.20 -16.84
N ALA A 3 -14.05 10.17 -16.23
CA ALA A 3 -13.89 10.06 -14.77
C ALA A 3 -13.16 11.25 -14.14
N HIS A 4 -12.20 11.85 -14.84
CA HIS A 4 -11.46 13.02 -14.37
C HIS A 4 -12.30 14.30 -14.24
N LEU A 5 -13.50 14.34 -14.84
CA LEU A 5 -14.43 15.48 -14.71
C LEU A 5 -15.50 15.26 -13.63
N LEU A 6 -15.65 14.04 -13.09
CA LEU A 6 -16.60 13.74 -12.03
C LEU A 6 -16.48 14.67 -10.80
N PRO A 7 -15.29 15.11 -10.38
CA PRO A 7 -15.15 16.07 -9.28
C PRO A 7 -15.88 17.40 -9.51
N ARG A 8 -16.31 17.72 -10.73
CA ARG A 8 -17.06 18.94 -11.07
C ARG A 8 -18.58 18.80 -10.89
N THR A 9 -19.08 17.60 -10.61
CA THR A 9 -20.50 17.38 -10.32
C THR A 9 -20.80 17.71 -8.86
N ASN A 10 -22.00 18.21 -8.58
CA ASN A 10 -22.38 18.66 -7.24
C ASN A 10 -22.18 17.58 -6.17
N THR A 11 -22.61 16.36 -6.44
CA THR A 11 -22.54 15.24 -5.48
C THR A 11 -21.10 14.83 -5.20
N ILE A 12 -20.28 14.56 -6.22
CA ILE A 12 -18.91 14.11 -6.02
C ILE A 12 -18.05 15.23 -5.40
N ALA A 13 -18.29 16.49 -5.78
CA ALA A 13 -17.63 17.64 -5.15
C ALA A 13 -18.00 17.77 -3.66
N ALA A 14 -19.26 17.56 -3.29
CA ALA A 14 -19.71 17.56 -1.90
C ALA A 14 -19.06 16.43 -1.10
N VAL A 15 -19.02 15.21 -1.65
CA VAL A 15 -18.33 14.07 -1.02
C VAL A 15 -16.85 14.36 -0.82
N ALA A 16 -16.16 14.96 -1.80
CA ALA A 16 -14.75 15.32 -1.68
C ALA A 16 -14.51 16.35 -0.55
N ARG A 17 -15.37 17.37 -0.41
CA ARG A 17 -15.27 18.35 0.70
C ARG A 17 -15.50 17.71 2.06
N VAL A 18 -16.53 16.87 2.19
CA VAL A 18 -16.80 16.14 3.43
C VAL A 18 -15.61 15.25 3.79
N ARG A 19 -15.06 14.50 2.82
CA ARG A 19 -13.87 13.66 3.01
C ARG A 19 -12.67 14.48 3.50
N SER A 20 -12.45 15.67 2.94
CA SER A 20 -11.35 16.56 3.37
C SER A 20 -11.47 16.95 4.84
N VAL A 21 -12.67 17.35 5.28
CA VAL A 21 -12.92 17.75 6.68
C VAL A 21 -12.78 16.56 7.62
N LEU A 22 -13.32 15.38 7.25
CA LEU A 22 -13.20 14.17 8.05
C LEU A 22 -11.75 13.71 8.20
N ALA A 23 -10.94 13.82 7.15
CA ALA A 23 -9.52 13.49 7.21
C ALA A 23 -8.79 14.38 8.24
N PHE A 24 -9.02 15.69 8.18
CA PHE A 24 -8.45 16.64 9.14
C PHE A 24 -8.90 16.34 10.58
N ALA A 25 -10.20 16.14 10.81
CA ALA A 25 -10.75 15.85 12.13
C ALA A 25 -10.21 14.54 12.73
N THR A 26 -10.01 13.51 11.90
CA THR A 26 -9.39 12.25 12.34
C THR A 26 -7.96 12.48 12.86
N HIS A 27 -7.16 13.25 12.13
CA HIS A 27 -5.80 13.57 12.55
C HIS A 27 -5.78 14.42 13.83
N GLU A 28 -6.62 15.44 13.91
CA GLU A 28 -6.73 16.31 15.08
C GLU A 28 -7.13 15.51 16.33
N TYR A 29 -8.14 14.65 16.24
CA TYR A 29 -8.61 13.81 17.35
C TYR A 29 -7.50 12.95 17.94
N PHE A 30 -6.76 12.21 17.11
CA PHE A 30 -5.69 11.33 17.58
C PHE A 30 -4.51 12.12 18.15
N GLN A 31 -4.14 13.26 17.56
CA GLN A 31 -3.07 14.12 18.08
C GLN A 31 -3.42 14.73 19.44
N GLN A 32 -4.66 15.15 19.67
CA GLN A 32 -5.12 15.65 20.96
C GLN A 32 -5.04 14.60 22.09
N LEU A 33 -5.12 13.32 21.73
CA LEU A 33 -4.95 12.19 22.64
C LEU A 33 -3.48 11.74 22.76
N GLY A 34 -2.53 12.43 22.14
CA GLY A 34 -1.10 12.14 22.20
C GLY A 34 -0.64 11.03 21.25
N PHE A 35 -1.47 10.58 20.30
CA PHE A 35 -1.04 9.63 19.28
C PHE A 35 -0.21 10.32 18.21
N HIS A 36 0.74 9.57 17.64
CA HIS A 36 1.57 10.02 16.52
C HIS A 36 1.07 9.41 15.21
N TYR A 37 1.08 10.20 14.14
CA TYR A 37 0.80 9.70 12.81
C TYR A 37 2.00 8.93 12.26
N LEU A 38 1.78 7.66 11.91
CA LEU A 38 2.79 6.78 11.33
C LEU A 38 2.47 6.53 9.85
N GLN A 39 3.45 6.77 8.97
CA GLN A 39 3.40 6.32 7.58
C GLN A 39 4.04 4.94 7.47
N SER A 40 3.21 3.88 7.52
CA SER A 40 3.68 2.51 7.31
C SER A 40 4.11 2.29 5.85
N PRO A 41 5.10 1.40 5.60
CA PRO A 41 5.51 1.05 4.23
C PRO A 41 4.34 0.51 3.40
N LEU A 42 4.22 0.97 2.15
CA LEU A 42 3.20 0.49 1.20
C LEU A 42 3.65 -0.77 0.45
N ILE A 43 4.96 -0.94 0.24
CA ILE A 43 5.54 -2.12 -0.40
C ILE A 43 6.05 -3.05 0.70
N THR A 44 5.62 -4.31 0.64
CA THR A 44 5.95 -5.35 1.62
C THR A 44 6.38 -6.64 0.92
N ALA A 45 7.28 -7.38 1.56
CA ALA A 45 7.58 -8.77 1.20
C ALA A 45 6.86 -9.78 2.12
N SER A 46 6.13 -9.27 3.11
CA SER A 46 5.35 -10.05 4.06
C SER A 46 3.87 -9.91 3.76
N ASP A 47 3.17 -11.04 3.70
CA ASP A 47 1.72 -11.06 3.83
C ASP A 47 1.39 -10.76 5.30
N THR A 48 0.83 -9.59 5.57
CA THR A 48 0.65 -9.08 6.93
C THR A 48 -0.57 -9.67 7.64
N GLU A 49 -1.52 -10.26 6.91
CA GLU A 49 -2.80 -10.74 7.48
C GLU A 49 -3.25 -12.11 6.94
N GLY A 50 -2.51 -12.72 6.01
CA GLY A 50 -2.94 -13.96 5.35
C GLY A 50 -4.20 -13.77 4.50
N ALA A 51 -4.52 -12.52 4.16
CA ALA A 51 -5.81 -12.08 3.66
C ALA A 51 -5.75 -11.77 2.16
N GLY A 52 -5.72 -12.82 1.34
CA GLY A 52 -6.11 -12.76 -0.07
C GLY A 52 -5.00 -12.52 -1.10
N GLU A 53 -5.42 -12.35 -2.36
CA GLU A 53 -4.52 -12.11 -3.50
C GLU A 53 -3.88 -10.71 -3.38
N MET A 54 -2.56 -10.66 -3.20
CA MET A 54 -1.81 -9.41 -3.16
C MET A 54 -1.36 -8.96 -4.55
N PHE A 55 -1.41 -7.64 -4.80
CA PHE A 55 -0.84 -7.07 -6.01
C PHE A 55 0.68 -7.10 -5.96
N ARG A 56 1.31 -7.82 -6.89
CA ARG A 56 2.78 -7.87 -7.01
C ARG A 56 3.33 -6.55 -7.56
N VAL A 57 4.37 -6.04 -6.92
CA VAL A 57 5.17 -4.90 -7.38
C VAL A 57 6.51 -5.44 -7.84
N THR A 58 6.86 -5.21 -9.11
CA THR A 58 8.07 -5.76 -9.72
C THR A 58 8.64 -4.78 -10.74
N THR A 59 9.96 -4.78 -10.89
CA THR A 59 10.65 -4.10 -11.99
C THR A 59 11.02 -5.05 -13.13
N LEU A 60 10.73 -6.34 -12.99
CA LEU A 60 10.95 -7.33 -14.04
C LEU A 60 10.07 -7.04 -15.27
N PRO A 61 10.48 -7.50 -16.46
CA PRO A 61 9.68 -7.35 -17.67
C PRO A 61 8.26 -7.91 -17.51
N SER A 62 7.29 -7.24 -18.14
CA SER A 62 5.90 -7.72 -18.18
C SER A 62 5.71 -8.94 -19.09
N ASP A 63 6.62 -9.14 -20.04
CA ASP A 63 6.64 -10.33 -20.88
C ASP A 63 7.14 -11.54 -20.08
N VAL A 64 6.25 -12.53 -19.92
CA VAL A 64 6.51 -13.77 -19.19
C VAL A 64 7.65 -14.58 -19.81
N ALA A 65 7.86 -14.48 -21.13
CA ALA A 65 8.94 -15.18 -21.81
C ALA A 65 10.32 -14.61 -21.47
N ALA A 66 10.38 -13.33 -21.10
CA ALA A 66 11.61 -12.61 -20.78
C ALA A 66 11.94 -12.61 -19.27
N LEU A 67 11.13 -13.29 -18.44
CA LEU A 67 11.38 -13.35 -17.00
C LEU A 67 12.61 -14.23 -16.71
N PRO A 68 13.50 -13.79 -15.79
CA PRO A 68 14.62 -14.61 -15.33
C PRO A 68 14.08 -15.85 -14.62
N LYS A 69 14.75 -16.99 -14.83
CA LYS A 69 14.33 -18.28 -14.27
C LYS A 69 15.47 -18.93 -13.50
N THR A 70 15.12 -19.56 -12.38
CA THR A 70 16.02 -20.40 -11.62
C THR A 70 16.31 -21.70 -12.38
N LYS A 71 17.29 -22.48 -11.90
CA LYS A 71 17.62 -23.81 -12.45
C LYS A 71 16.41 -24.77 -12.46
N ASP A 72 15.46 -24.55 -11.55
CA ASP A 72 14.24 -25.35 -11.41
C ASP A 72 13.08 -24.82 -12.28
N GLY A 73 13.32 -23.80 -13.09
CA GLY A 73 12.34 -23.22 -14.01
C GLY A 73 11.33 -22.25 -13.38
N GLN A 74 11.48 -21.93 -12.09
CA GLN A 74 10.68 -20.92 -11.38
C GLN A 74 11.17 -19.51 -11.71
N ILE A 75 10.34 -18.49 -11.53
CA ILE A 75 10.76 -17.09 -11.70
C ILE A 75 11.82 -16.76 -10.65
N ASP A 76 12.96 -16.23 -11.10
CA ASP A 76 14.03 -15.77 -10.22
C ASP A 76 13.79 -14.32 -9.80
N PHE A 77 13.40 -14.11 -8.55
CA PHE A 77 13.19 -12.77 -7.99
C PHE A 77 14.47 -12.13 -7.43
N SER A 78 15.62 -12.81 -7.48
CA SER A 78 16.88 -12.24 -7.02
C SER A 78 17.36 -11.07 -7.90
N GLU A 79 16.93 -11.05 -9.18
CA GLU A 79 17.17 -9.96 -10.12
C GLU A 79 16.13 -8.83 -10.05
N ASP A 80 15.07 -8.99 -9.26
CA ASP A 80 14.07 -7.94 -9.06
C ASP A 80 14.61 -6.86 -8.10
N PHE A 81 14.00 -5.67 -8.09
CA PHE A 81 14.52 -4.50 -7.36
C PHE A 81 14.78 -4.77 -5.86
N PHE A 82 13.92 -5.56 -5.22
CA PHE A 82 14.04 -5.89 -3.79
C PHE A 82 14.81 -7.20 -3.52
N GLY A 83 15.29 -7.89 -4.57
CA GLY A 83 15.97 -9.19 -4.48
C GLY A 83 15.09 -10.34 -3.99
N LYS A 84 13.78 -10.11 -3.91
CA LYS A 84 12.73 -11.05 -3.52
C LYS A 84 11.38 -10.53 -4.00
N ALA A 85 10.37 -11.39 -3.99
CA ALA A 85 9.01 -10.98 -4.35
C ALA A 85 8.50 -9.88 -3.39
N ALA A 86 7.93 -8.83 -3.98
CA ALA A 86 7.38 -7.68 -3.27
C ALA A 86 5.94 -7.39 -3.74
N TYR A 87 5.15 -6.82 -2.84
CA TYR A 87 3.71 -6.67 -2.98
C TYR A 87 3.22 -5.35 -2.41
N LEU A 88 2.05 -4.90 -2.82
CA LEU A 88 1.32 -3.83 -2.13
C LEU A 88 0.70 -4.39 -0.86
N THR A 89 0.95 -3.73 0.27
CA THR A 89 0.37 -4.15 1.54
C THR A 89 -1.14 -3.98 1.56
N VAL A 90 -1.84 -4.91 2.21
CA VAL A 90 -3.27 -4.78 2.51
C VAL A 90 -3.50 -3.98 3.80
N SER A 91 -2.50 -3.93 4.68
CA SER A 91 -2.61 -3.34 6.02
C SER A 91 -1.27 -2.87 6.58
N GLY A 92 -1.31 -1.81 7.37
CA GLY A 92 -0.14 -1.28 8.11
C GLY A 92 -0.01 -1.84 9.54
N GLN A 93 -0.89 -2.74 9.97
CA GLN A 93 -1.03 -3.17 11.37
C GLN A 93 0.29 -3.65 11.98
N LEU A 94 0.95 -4.64 11.36
CA LEU A 94 2.20 -5.20 11.88
C LEU A 94 3.31 -4.14 11.99
N SER A 95 3.36 -3.20 11.04
CA SER A 95 4.29 -2.08 11.15
C SER A 95 3.94 -1.21 12.36
N GLY A 96 2.66 -0.89 12.56
CA GLY A 96 2.19 -0.11 13.71
C GLY A 96 2.50 -0.76 15.06
N GLU A 97 2.34 -2.08 15.18
CA GLU A 97 2.68 -2.84 16.40
C GLU A 97 4.17 -2.72 16.77
N VAL A 98 5.06 -2.77 15.76
CA VAL A 98 6.50 -2.60 15.98
C VAL A 98 6.85 -1.21 16.49
N TYR A 99 6.23 -0.15 15.96
CA TYR A 99 6.47 1.22 16.46
C TYR A 99 5.87 1.49 17.84
N HIS A 100 4.87 0.73 18.26
CA HIS A 100 4.26 0.83 19.59
C HIS A 100 5.01 0.00 20.65
N ALA A 101 5.77 -1.01 20.25
CA ALA A 101 6.50 -1.86 21.18
C ALA A 101 7.47 -1.01 22.05
N PRO A 102 7.46 -1.19 23.38
CA PRO A 102 8.43 -0.51 24.25
C PRO A 102 9.84 -0.98 23.89
N TRP A 103 10.73 -0.02 23.62
CA TRP A 103 12.16 -0.24 23.51
C TRP A 103 12.76 -0.58 24.88
#